data_AF-A0A7L5YW24-F1
#
_entry.id   AF-A0A7L5YW24-F1
#
_cell.length_a   1.000
_cell.length_b   1.000
_cell.length_c   1.000
_cell.angle_alpha   90.00
_cell.angle_beta   90.00
_cell.angle_gamma   90.00
#
_symmetry.space_group_name_H-M   'P 1'
#
loop_
_entity.id
_entity.type
_entity.pdbx_description
1 polymer ?
#
loop_
_entity_poly.entity_id
_entity_poly.type
_entity_poly.pdbx_seq_one_letter_code
_entity_poly.pdbx_strand_id
1 'polypeptide(L)'
;MLLEQIVTTATKGGPAVIGLADTISALQDGRVHQLVMVENFQAAAYRCQNCGYISLAEQATCHFCGGPVELVSDVINTIVRRTLEAGNEVVVVQPNEHISGTLYTMGDIGALLRY
;
A
#
# COMPACT_ATOMS: atom_id res chain seq x y z
N MET A 1 -10.54 16.92 2.69
CA MET A 1 -10.91 15.50 2.95
C MET A 1 -9.67 14.72 3.43
N LEU A 2 -9.83 13.55 4.06
CA LEU A 2 -8.70 12.75 4.60
C LEU A 2 -7.66 12.41 3.52
N LEU A 3 -8.10 12.07 2.31
CA LEU A 3 -7.21 11.78 1.18
C LEU A 3 -6.34 12.98 0.79
N GLU A 4 -6.91 14.19 0.74
CA GLU A 4 -6.15 15.42 0.47
C GLU A 4 -5.14 15.73 1.57
N GLN A 5 -5.44 15.40 2.84
CA GLN A 5 -4.51 15.56 3.94
C GLN A 5 -3.30 14.62 3.80
N ILE A 6 -3.52 13.38 3.37
CA ILE A 6 -2.44 12.42 3.10
C ILE A 6 -1.57 12.91 1.96
N VAL A 7 -2.18 13.32 0.85
CA VAL A 7 -1.46 13.86 -0.31
C VAL A 7 -0.66 15.10 0.07
N THR A 8 -1.28 16.03 0.77
CA THR A 8 -0.62 17.26 1.22
C THR A 8 0.54 16.94 2.16
N THR A 9 0.37 15.96 3.06
CA THR A 9 1.41 15.55 4.02
C THR A 9 2.57 14.89 3.29
N ALA A 10 2.31 13.94 2.39
CA ALA A 10 3.35 13.25 1.61
C ALA A 10 4.10 14.23 0.69
N THR A 11 3.37 15.12 0.00
CA THR A 11 3.97 16.13 -0.90
C THR A 11 4.84 17.14 -0.14
N LYS A 12 4.53 17.38 1.15
CA LYS A 12 5.34 18.22 2.03
C LYS A 12 6.49 17.47 2.73
N GLY A 13 6.72 16.20 2.40
CA GLY A 13 7.74 15.37 3.04
C GLY A 13 7.42 15.00 4.49
N GLY A 14 6.15 15.08 4.88
CA GLY A 14 5.66 14.59 6.17
C GLY A 14 5.57 13.06 6.21
N PRO A 15 5.09 12.49 7.33
CA PRO A 15 5.04 11.04 7.55
C PRO A 15 3.91 10.39 6.76
N ALA A 16 4.04 10.36 5.43
CA ALA A 16 3.05 9.79 4.52
C ALA A 16 3.72 9.31 3.23
N VAL A 17 3.20 8.22 2.67
CA VAL A 17 3.62 7.67 1.37
C VAL A 17 2.43 7.53 0.45
N ILE A 18 2.67 7.64 -0.86
CA ILE A 18 1.67 7.45 -1.90
C ILE A 18 2.23 6.47 -2.93
N GLY A 19 1.37 5.62 -3.47
CA GLY A 19 1.73 4.61 -4.44
C GLY A 19 1.95 3.25 -3.80
N LEU A 20 1.72 2.21 -4.60
CA LEU A 20 1.75 0.83 -4.14
C LEU A 20 3.14 0.40 -3.63
N ALA A 21 4.21 0.78 -4.33
CA ALA A 21 5.58 0.42 -3.97
C ALA A 21 5.96 0.93 -2.58
N ASP A 22 5.78 2.23 -2.36
CA ASP A 22 6.14 2.88 -1.10
C ASP A 22 5.22 2.43 0.04
N THR A 23 3.95 2.17 -0.25
CA THR A 23 3.00 1.61 0.73
C THR A 23 3.40 0.21 1.16
N ILE A 24 3.80 -0.67 0.23
CA ILE A 24 4.29 -2.01 0.55
C ILE A 24 5.55 -1.92 1.42
N SER A 25 6.51 -1.07 1.05
CA SER A 25 7.74 -0.87 1.83
C SER A 25 7.42 -0.40 3.24
N ALA A 26 6.59 0.64 3.38
CA ALA A 26 6.20 1.17 4.68
C ALA A 26 5.46 0.13 5.55
N LEU A 27 4.61 -0.71 4.94
CA LEU A 27 3.91 -1.79 5.63
C LEU A 27 4.89 -2.85 6.13
N GLN A 28 5.86 -3.23 5.30
CA GLN A 28 6.89 -4.20 5.63
C GLN A 28 7.81 -3.70 6.74
N ASP A 29 8.10 -2.40 6.76
CA ASP A 29 8.89 -1.75 7.81
C ASP A 29 8.08 -1.53 9.10
N GLY A 30 6.79 -1.87 9.12
CA GLY A 30 5.91 -1.66 10.28
C GLY A 30 5.65 -0.19 10.60
N ARG A 31 5.87 0.70 9.63
CA ARG A 31 5.75 2.16 9.79
C ARG A 31 4.34 2.69 9.55
N VAL A 32 3.50 1.90 8.89
CA VAL A 32 2.10 2.25 8.59
C VAL A 32 1.33 2.45 9.90
N HIS A 33 0.68 3.60 10.01
CA HIS A 33 -0.29 3.93 11.05
C HIS A 33 -1.72 3.77 10.55
N GLN A 34 -1.98 4.26 9.34
CA GLN A 34 -3.28 4.24 8.68
C GLN A 34 -3.07 4.04 7.19
N LEU A 35 -3.67 2.99 6.62
CA LEU A 35 -3.68 2.72 5.20
C LEU A 35 -4.87 3.45 4.57
N VAL A 36 -4.68 4.06 3.41
CA VAL A 36 -5.74 4.71 2.66
C VAL A 36 -5.74 4.24 1.22
N MET A 37 -6.91 3.88 0.69
CA MET A 37 -7.07 3.38 -0.67
C MET A 37 -8.37 3.85 -1.30
N VAL A 38 -8.39 3.92 -2.62
CA VAL A 38 -9.61 4.14 -3.39
C VAL A 38 -10.45 2.85 -3.40
N GLU A 39 -11.76 3.00 -3.31
CA GLU A 39 -12.71 1.88 -3.42
C GLU A 39 -12.51 1.14 -4.75
N ASN A 40 -12.55 -0.20 -4.70
CA ASN A 40 -12.33 -1.10 -5.84
C ASN A 40 -10.93 -1.02 -6.47
N PHE A 41 -9.94 -0.38 -5.82
CA PHE A 41 -8.56 -0.44 -6.29
C PHE A 41 -8.01 -1.86 -6.18
N GLN A 42 -7.47 -2.36 -7.28
CA GLN A 42 -6.85 -3.68 -7.38
C GLN A 42 -5.48 -3.54 -8.02
N ALA A 43 -4.53 -4.31 -7.51
CA ALA A 43 -3.20 -4.39 -8.08
C ALA A 43 -2.64 -5.79 -7.95
N ALA A 44 -1.92 -6.21 -8.98
CA ALA A 44 -1.18 -7.45 -8.96
C ALA A 44 0.23 -7.22 -8.41
N ALA A 45 0.72 -8.16 -7.62
CA ALA A 45 2.09 -8.16 -7.12
C ALA A 45 2.55 -9.57 -6.77
N TYR A 46 3.85 -9.74 -6.60
CA TYR A 46 4.47 -10.99 -6.26
C TYR A 46 4.52 -11.17 -4.74
N ARG A 47 4.02 -12.29 -4.21
CA ARG A 47 4.03 -12.63 -2.78
C ARG A 47 4.83 -13.90 -2.52
N CYS A 48 5.77 -13.84 -1.59
CA CYS A 48 6.45 -15.02 -1.08
C CYS A 48 5.46 -15.90 -0.28
N GLN A 49 5.43 -17.19 -0.58
CA GLN A 49 4.58 -18.15 0.14
C GLN A 49 5.10 -18.50 1.54
N ASN A 50 6.38 -18.24 1.81
CA ASN A 50 7.00 -18.66 3.06
C ASN A 50 6.98 -17.55 4.13
N CYS A 51 7.52 -16.38 3.82
CA CYS A 51 7.57 -15.25 4.75
C CYS A 51 6.51 -14.17 4.49
N GLY A 52 5.78 -14.28 3.38
CA GLY A 52 4.79 -13.28 2.99
C GLY A 52 5.38 -12.01 2.38
N TYR A 53 6.68 -11.88 2.12
CA TYR A 53 7.23 -10.67 1.50
C TYR A 53 6.50 -10.34 0.17
N ILE A 54 6.16 -9.08 -0.04
CA ILE A 54 5.47 -8.58 -1.24
C ILE A 54 6.48 -7.77 -2.06
N SER A 55 6.52 -8.00 -3.37
CA SER A 55 7.38 -7.33 -4.34
C SER A 55 6.58 -6.97 -5.59
N LEU A 56 6.88 -5.82 -6.21
CA LEU A 56 6.35 -5.49 -7.53
C LEU A 56 7.23 -6.01 -8.67
N ALA A 57 8.49 -6.34 -8.37
CA ALA A 57 9.39 -6.96 -9.33
C ALA A 57 9.16 -8.47 -9.40
N GLU A 58 9.12 -9.00 -10.62
CA GLU A 58 9.11 -10.44 -10.88
C GLU A 58 10.42 -11.08 -10.43
N GLN A 59 10.32 -12.14 -9.63
CA GLN A 59 11.47 -12.83 -9.05
C GLN A 59 11.17 -14.33 -8.97
N ALA A 60 12.17 -15.17 -9.29
CA ALA A 60 12.04 -16.61 -9.16
C ALA A 60 11.98 -17.06 -7.69
N THR A 61 12.67 -16.35 -6.80
CA THR A 61 12.75 -16.65 -5.37
C THR A 61 12.75 -15.37 -4.54
N CYS A 62 12.29 -15.46 -3.30
CA CYS A 62 12.22 -14.32 -2.40
C CYS A 62 13.61 -13.89 -1.94
N HIS A 63 13.96 -12.62 -2.14
CA HIS A 63 15.25 -12.09 -1.69
C HIS A 63 15.47 -12.17 -0.16
N PHE A 64 14.40 -12.17 0.63
CA PHE A 64 14.47 -12.14 2.09
C PHE A 64 14.65 -13.52 2.73
N CYS A 65 14.01 -14.56 2.20
CA CYS A 65 14.03 -15.89 2.82
C CYS A 65 14.34 -17.04 1.85
N GLY A 66 14.56 -16.76 0.56
CA GLY A 66 14.81 -17.77 -0.48
C GLY A 66 13.59 -18.62 -0.88
N GLY A 67 12.41 -18.34 -0.32
CA GLY A 67 11.19 -19.12 -0.58
C GLY A 67 10.57 -18.86 -1.96
N PRO A 68 9.65 -19.73 -2.42
CA PRO A 68 8.95 -19.54 -3.68
C PRO A 68 8.07 -18.29 -3.62
N VAL A 69 7.98 -17.62 -4.77
CA VAL A 69 7.20 -16.40 -4.96
C VAL A 69 6.11 -16.69 -5.99
N GLU A 70 4.89 -16.24 -5.72
CA GLU A 70 3.77 -16.38 -6.64
C GLU A 70 3.22 -15.01 -7.05
N LEU A 71 2.66 -14.91 -8.25
CA LEU A 71 1.90 -13.73 -8.65
C LEU A 71 0.51 -13.78 -7.99
N VAL A 72 0.18 -12.73 -7.26
CA VAL A 72 -1.14 -12.52 -6.66
C VAL A 72 -1.84 -11.43 -7.46
N SER A 73 -3.01 -11.74 -8.03
CA SER A 73 -3.79 -10.80 -8.85
C SER A 73 -4.38 -9.64 -8.05
N ASP A 74 -4.71 -9.88 -6.78
CA ASP A 74 -5.18 -8.86 -5.84
C ASP A 74 -4.33 -8.90 -4.57
N VAL A 75 -3.23 -8.13 -4.59
CA VAL A 75 -2.38 -7.95 -3.41
C VAL A 75 -2.99 -6.99 -2.40
N ILE A 76 -3.96 -6.17 -2.80
CA ILE A 76 -4.56 -5.13 -1.95
C ILE A 76 -5.27 -5.78 -0.77
N ASN A 77 -5.98 -6.88 -1.00
CA ASN A 77 -6.59 -7.67 0.07
C ASN A 77 -5.54 -8.15 1.10
N THR A 78 -4.35 -8.56 0.63
CA THR A 78 -3.24 -8.96 1.52
C THR A 78 -2.73 -7.77 2.35
N ILE A 79 -2.58 -6.60 1.73
CA ILE A 79 -2.12 -5.36 2.38
C ILE A 79 -3.13 -4.89 3.44
N VAL A 80 -4.42 -4.89 3.11
CA VAL A 80 -5.52 -4.54 4.03
C VAL A 80 -5.50 -5.49 5.24
N ARG A 81 -5.46 -6.80 4.99
CA ARG A 81 -5.43 -7.81 6.06
C ARG A 81 -4.26 -7.59 7.01
N ARG A 82 -3.05 -7.36 6.48
CA ARG A 82 -1.86 -7.12 7.31
C ARG A 82 -1.92 -5.83 8.10
N THR A 83 -2.47 -4.77 7.52
CA THR A 83 -2.66 -3.50 8.21
C THR A 83 -3.55 -3.70 9.43
N LEU A 84 -4.67 -4.40 9.26
CA LEU A 84 -5.60 -4.72 10.35
C LEU A 84 -4.96 -5.65 11.39
N GLU A 85 -4.21 -6.68 10.97
CA GLU A 85 -3.49 -7.59 11.87
C GLU A 85 -2.42 -6.87 12.70
N ALA A 86 -1.82 -5.81 12.16
CA ALA A 86 -0.88 -4.94 12.87
C ALA A 86 -1.57 -3.94 13.84
N GLY A 87 -2.91 -3.97 13.94
CA GLY A 87 -3.69 -3.07 14.78
C GLY A 87 -3.76 -1.65 14.23
N ASN A 88 -3.58 -1.48 12.92
CA ASN A 88 -3.68 -0.20 12.23
C ASN A 88 -5.02 -0.04 11.53
N GLU A 89 -5.35 1.20 11.17
CA GLU A 89 -6.62 1.53 10.53
C GLU A 89 -6.53 1.44 9.00
N VAL A 90 -7.65 1.10 8.36
CA VAL A 90 -7.81 1.13 6.91
C VAL A 90 -8.96 2.06 6.57
N VAL A 91 -8.71 3.04 5.73
CA VAL A 91 -9.72 3.98 5.24
C VAL A 91 -9.91 3.81 3.74
N VAL A 92 -11.14 3.48 3.35
CA VAL A 92 -11.53 3.36 1.96
C VAL A 92 -12.23 4.65 1.53
N VAL A 93 -11.77 5.23 0.43
CA VAL A 93 -12.29 6.48 -0.11
C VAL A 93 -13.06 6.16 -1.39
N GLN A 94 -14.31 6.59 -1.46
CA GLN A 94 -15.09 6.45 -2.69
C GLN A 94 -14.49 7.33 -3.80
N PRO A 95 -14.40 6.83 -5.04
CA PRO A 95 -14.04 7.65 -6.18
C PRO A 95 -15.14 8.67 -6.45
N ASN A 96 -15.02 9.86 -5.87
CA ASN A 96 -15.86 11.00 -6.23
C ASN A 96 -15.17 11.83 -7.33
N GLU A 97 -15.95 12.59 -8.11
CA GLU A 97 -15.45 13.46 -9.19
C GLU A 97 -14.40 14.50 -8.72
N HIS A 98 -14.23 14.67 -7.41
CA HIS A 98 -13.27 15.57 -6.76
C HIS A 98 -11.94 14.92 -6.36
N ILE A 99 -11.75 13.62 -6.56
CA ILE A 99 -10.40 13.03 -6.55
C ILE A 99 -9.67 13.61 -7.76
N SER A 100 -9.00 14.73 -7.52
CA SER A 100 -8.20 15.47 -8.49
C SER A 100 -7.34 14.47 -9.28
N GLY A 101 -7.27 14.58 -10.61
CA GLY A 101 -6.54 13.62 -11.47
C GLY A 101 -5.11 13.32 -10.99
N THR A 102 -4.48 14.21 -10.24
CA THR A 102 -3.20 14.01 -9.54
C THR A 102 -3.19 12.80 -8.60
N LEU A 103 -4.28 12.53 -7.86
CA LEU A 103 -4.43 11.37 -6.96
C LEU A 103 -4.59 10.06 -7.71
N TYR A 104 -5.38 10.07 -8.78
CA TYR A 104 -5.49 8.98 -9.74
C TYR A 104 -4.12 8.67 -10.41
N THR A 105 -3.31 9.70 -10.62
CA THR A 105 -1.97 9.56 -11.24
C THR A 105 -0.90 9.12 -10.23
N MET A 106 -1.09 9.37 -8.93
CA MET A 106 -0.11 9.07 -7.88
C MET A 106 -0.26 7.66 -7.28
N GLY A 107 -1.33 6.93 -7.60
CA GLY A 107 -1.34 5.46 -7.48
C GLY A 107 -2.43 4.84 -6.60
N ASP A 108 -3.56 5.52 -6.39
CA ASP A 108 -4.81 4.98 -5.80
C ASP A 108 -4.73 4.34 -4.39
N ILE A 109 -3.53 4.26 -3.82
CA ILE A 109 -3.22 3.76 -2.47
C ILE A 109 -2.11 4.61 -1.84
N GLY A 110 -2.14 4.73 -0.52
CA GLY A 110 -1.11 5.38 0.28
C GLY A 110 -1.23 5.01 1.76
N ALA A 111 -0.32 5.53 2.56
CA ALA A 111 -0.37 5.33 4.01
C ALA A 111 0.15 6.54 4.77
N LEU A 112 -0.46 6.83 5.91
CA LEU A 112 0.13 7.67 6.96
C LEU A 112 1.07 6.82 7.80
N LEU A 113 2.22 7.38 8.13
CA LEU A 113 3.26 6.74 8.92
C LEU A 113 3.24 7.27 10.36
N ARG A 114 3.71 6.45 11.30
CA ARG A 114 3.84 6.88 12.71
C ARG A 114 5.00 7.86 12.94
N TYR A 115 6.00 7.88 12.03
CA TYR A 115 7.23 8.70 12.10
C TYR A 115 7.97 8.76 10.76
#